data_AF-X2D4L8-F1
#
_entry.id   AF-X2D4L8-F1
#
_cell.length_a   1.000
_cell.length_b   1.000
_cell.length_c   1.000
_cell.angle_alpha   90.00
_cell.angle_beta   90.00
_cell.angle_gamma   90.00
#
_symmetry.space_group_name_H-M   'P 1'
#
loop_
_entity.id
_entity.type
_entity.pdbx_description
1 polymer ?
#
loop_
_entity_poly.entity_id
_entity_poly.type
_entity_poly.pdbx_seq_one_letter_code
_entity_poly.pdbx_strand_id
1 'polypeptide(L)'
;MAWICGPVDGKNAEIKYDCCPGYKRTPIVNNECVEKDPTYMPIIPTLAEMSKTETADILHKIEPALDKDGRDFTVFVPEQDTSSQTIREPDIGNLIVDGRHYSGEFTSGANIVTQSGYPLKVSTYRNGLVFVECQLLTKPGYETSNGLIHVTGGPITASDRYGSVLQRLQDDPDLSAFTADIPTYLRRQLGAGNSMERYTVFAPTNSAWQVAKRSVNDPQAVGDLVKQHVHDGLLCGQSIDDQKRLLGPSKSNTFVRGIQQPDGSRVLEDSCGATITFQKMDMMAGNGVVHKLNNALRSPASMDFRGALDCLANGPDPELRQGAREMAACGIDIQPSGDAVVLLPTPEALRRASSDCSLYQNHVLTSQDCKMKNGHGIGTPQECLYTTKYATLDGRHPIVTNQYIRTRDGSRLHFGKAETTGLRPIPFRGGVIYPLSSVNPPPTKTVMETIRDNPELSDTYEKMQRAGFGSILNRNSPNIVFFAPQNHGWKTRDKENAYGPGQLRKLFEMHTLPHQLITGKDGNVDSETVQNIKSLSGTDIKVKRNLDGNTFIGYDGLDPNHWALAVGEPIVASDGVVSVVDWPLVCNNC
;
A
#
# COMPACT_ATOMS: atom_id res chain seq x y z
N MET A 1 10.96 -11.05 33.27
CA MET A 1 10.86 -10.93 31.79
C MET A 1 11.96 -11.79 31.21
N ALA A 2 11.62 -12.80 30.40
CA ALA A 2 12.63 -13.64 29.76
C ALA A 2 13.26 -12.84 28.61
N TRP A 3 14.57 -12.67 28.63
CA TRP A 3 15.33 -12.06 27.55
C TRP A 3 15.61 -13.15 26.50
N ILE A 4 15.12 -12.96 25.28
CA ILE A 4 15.53 -13.77 24.13
C ILE A 4 16.65 -13.00 23.44
N CYS A 5 17.89 -13.48 23.56
CA CYS A 5 19.04 -12.91 22.87
C CYS A 5 19.25 -13.67 21.57
N GLY A 6 18.89 -13.04 20.44
CA GLY A 6 19.16 -13.55 19.10
C GLY A 6 17.96 -14.22 18.40
N PRO A 7 18.04 -14.38 17.07
CA PRO A 7 17.02 -15.07 16.28
C PRO A 7 16.99 -16.55 16.66
N VAL A 8 15.78 -17.09 16.83
CA VAL A 8 15.58 -18.54 16.94
C VAL A 8 15.72 -19.09 15.52
N ASP A 9 16.84 -19.77 15.24
CA ASP A 9 17.09 -20.37 13.94
C ASP A 9 16.08 -21.53 13.72
N GLY A 10 15.14 -21.35 12.78
CA GLY A 10 13.95 -22.21 12.64
C GLY A 10 14.23 -23.66 12.23
N LYS A 11 15.49 -24.00 11.93
CA LYS A 11 15.89 -25.34 11.50
C LYS A 11 16.17 -26.33 12.61
N ASN A 12 16.69 -25.86 13.73
CA ASN A 12 17.00 -26.66 14.92
C ASN A 12 16.68 -25.78 16.11
N ALA A 13 15.44 -25.83 16.58
CA ALA A 13 14.97 -25.05 17.73
C ALA A 13 15.52 -25.62 19.05
N GLU A 14 16.85 -25.76 19.17
CA GLU A 14 17.50 -25.90 20.46
C GLU A 14 17.61 -24.51 21.08
N ILE A 15 16.65 -24.20 21.95
CA ILE A 15 16.72 -23.01 22.79
C ILE A 15 17.83 -23.25 23.81
N LYS A 16 18.98 -22.61 23.60
CA LYS A 16 20.08 -22.64 24.55
C LYS A 16 19.86 -21.57 25.62
N TYR A 17 19.73 -22.02 26.87
CA TYR A 17 19.63 -21.11 28.02
C TYR A 17 21.03 -20.73 28.50
N ASP A 18 21.32 -19.43 28.48
CA ASP A 18 22.52 -18.84 29.04
C ASP A 18 22.18 -17.85 30.16
N CYS A 19 23.17 -17.45 30.95
CA CYS A 19 22.95 -16.46 32.00
C CYS A 19 22.68 -15.08 31.41
N CYS A 20 21.77 -14.33 32.04
CA CYS A 20 21.55 -12.93 31.72
C CYS A 20 22.85 -12.12 31.93
N PRO A 21 23.04 -11.00 31.20
CA PRO A 21 24.13 -10.07 31.48
C PRO A 21 24.19 -9.72 32.98
N GLY A 22 25.39 -9.75 33.56
CA GLY A 22 25.62 -9.58 35.00
C GLY A 22 25.62 -10.87 35.83
N TYR A 23 25.34 -12.03 35.23
CA TYR A 23 25.31 -13.32 35.92
C TYR A 23 26.29 -14.32 35.27
N LYS A 24 26.86 -15.22 36.07
CA LYS A 24 27.74 -16.31 35.60
C LYS A 24 27.33 -17.65 36.18
N ARG A 25 27.59 -18.74 35.45
CA ARG A 25 27.42 -20.09 35.99
C ARG A 25 28.52 -20.38 37.01
N THR A 26 28.16 -21.01 38.12
CA THR A 26 29.13 -21.42 39.14
C THR A 26 28.94 -22.87 39.57
N PRO A 27 30.01 -23.69 39.63
CA PRO A 27 29.93 -25.05 40.19
C PRO A 27 29.45 -25.08 41.65
N ILE A 28 29.62 -23.95 42.37
CA ILE A 28 29.24 -23.80 43.79
C ILE A 28 27.71 -23.92 43.98
N VAL A 29 26.93 -23.50 42.98
CA VAL A 29 25.46 -23.51 43.00
C VAL A 29 24.95 -24.34 41.83
N ASN A 30 25.40 -25.60 41.73
CA ASN A 30 24.96 -26.57 40.71
C ASN A 30 25.00 -26.04 39.26
N ASN A 31 25.98 -25.18 38.94
CA ASN A 31 26.12 -24.55 37.64
C ASN A 31 24.95 -23.64 37.23
N GLU A 32 24.15 -23.17 38.20
CA GLU A 32 23.13 -22.14 38.01
C GLU A 32 23.76 -20.75 37.87
N CYS A 33 22.98 -19.81 37.31
CA CYS A 33 23.39 -18.43 37.12
C CYS A 33 23.32 -17.67 38.44
N VAL A 34 24.48 -17.29 38.97
CA VAL A 34 24.61 -16.41 40.14
C VAL A 34 25.09 -15.03 39.71
N GLU A 35 24.73 -14.02 40.49
CA GLU A 35 25.20 -12.65 40.27
C GLU A 35 26.74 -12.64 40.27
N LYS A 36 27.33 -11.98 39.27
CA LYS A 36 28.77 -11.75 39.24
C LYS A 36 29.11 -10.74 40.34
N ASP A 37 30.28 -10.87 40.97
CA ASP A 37 30.74 -9.92 41.99
C ASP A 37 30.55 -8.48 41.48
N PRO A 38 29.92 -7.57 42.27
CA PRO A 38 29.51 -6.24 41.82
C PRO A 38 30.66 -5.28 41.51
N THR A 39 31.91 -5.73 41.63
CA THR A 39 33.05 -5.00 41.07
C THR A 39 33.06 -5.15 39.56
N TYR A 40 32.21 -4.34 38.89
CA TYR A 40 32.33 -4.10 37.47
C TYR A 40 33.78 -3.73 37.15
N MET A 41 34.36 -4.41 36.18
CA MET A 41 35.68 -4.06 35.66
C MET A 41 35.53 -3.08 34.50
N PRO A 42 36.59 -2.37 34.11
CA PRO A 42 36.61 -1.61 32.87
C PRO A 42 36.33 -2.49 31.65
N ILE A 43 36.07 -1.88 30.49
CA ILE A 43 35.76 -2.57 29.24
C ILE A 43 36.85 -3.56 28.84
N ILE A 44 38.14 -3.17 28.86
CA ILE A 44 39.22 -4.05 28.38
C ILE A 44 39.37 -5.33 29.21
N PRO A 45 39.45 -5.29 30.56
CA PRO A 45 39.49 -6.53 31.36
C PRO A 45 38.22 -7.36 31.24
N THR A 46 37.06 -6.71 31.08
CA THR A 46 35.78 -7.42 30.85
C THR A 46 35.80 -8.20 29.54
N LEU A 47 36.33 -7.61 28.46
CA LEU A 47 36.48 -8.30 27.17
C LEU A 47 37.44 -9.50 27.26
N ALA A 48 38.55 -9.36 27.99
CA ALA A 48 39.46 -10.48 28.23
C ALA A 48 38.74 -11.65 28.95
N GLU A 49 37.91 -11.39 29.95
CA GLU A 49 37.11 -12.42 30.63
C GLU A 49 36.04 -13.03 29.72
N MET A 50 35.48 -12.24 28.80
CA MET A 50 34.57 -12.72 27.74
C MET A 50 35.30 -13.52 26.63
N SER A 51 36.61 -13.79 26.78
CA SER A 51 37.45 -14.43 25.75
C SER A 51 37.44 -13.65 24.42
N LYS A 52 37.36 -12.32 24.51
CA LYS A 52 37.45 -11.35 23.40
C LYS A 52 38.82 -10.69 23.36
N THR A 53 39.88 -11.48 23.46
CA THR A 53 41.26 -11.00 23.62
C THR A 53 41.75 -10.19 22.42
N GLU A 54 41.45 -10.61 21.19
CA GLU A 54 41.91 -9.89 19.99
C GLU A 54 41.19 -8.53 19.90
N THR A 55 39.87 -8.51 20.10
CA THR A 55 39.12 -7.25 20.16
C THR A 55 39.57 -6.35 21.31
N ALA A 56 39.87 -6.91 22.49
CA ALA A 56 40.37 -6.16 23.64
C ALA A 56 41.72 -5.49 23.33
N ASP A 57 42.68 -6.22 22.78
CA ASP A 57 44.00 -5.71 22.40
C ASP A 57 43.88 -4.57 21.38
N ILE A 58 43.02 -4.76 20.37
CA ILE A 58 42.75 -3.77 19.32
C ILE A 58 42.13 -2.49 19.91
N LEU A 59 41.10 -2.62 20.74
CA LEU A 59 40.43 -1.48 21.38
C LEU A 59 41.37 -0.75 22.34
N HIS A 60 42.16 -1.48 23.14
CA HIS A 60 43.12 -0.89 24.08
C HIS A 60 44.22 -0.09 23.37
N LYS A 61 44.68 -0.58 22.22
CA LYS A 61 45.68 0.12 21.40
C LYS A 61 45.20 1.49 20.91
N ILE A 62 43.92 1.61 20.56
CA ILE A 62 43.35 2.84 20.00
C ILE A 62 42.81 3.78 21.08
N GLU A 63 42.10 3.24 22.06
CA GLU A 63 41.53 4.00 23.18
C GLU A 63 41.97 3.36 24.52
N PRO A 64 43.18 3.69 25.00
CA PRO A 64 43.70 3.19 26.28
C PRO A 64 42.82 3.59 27.49
N ALA A 65 41.94 4.59 27.35
CA ALA A 65 41.00 4.96 28.41
C ALA A 65 39.95 3.88 28.70
N LEU A 66 39.74 2.91 27.79
CA LEU A 66 38.81 1.79 28.01
C LEU A 66 39.26 0.82 29.11
N ASP A 67 40.54 0.85 29.52
CA ASP A 67 41.13 -0.06 30.51
C ASP A 67 41.07 0.47 31.95
N LYS A 68 40.55 1.68 32.16
CA LYS A 68 40.45 2.30 33.48
C LYS A 68 39.21 3.15 33.62
N ASP A 69 38.82 3.41 34.85
CA ASP A 69 37.69 4.28 35.17
C ASP A 69 38.04 5.76 34.93
N GLY A 70 37.01 6.55 34.62
CA GLY A 70 37.11 8.00 34.51
C GLY A 70 36.31 8.62 33.37
N ARG A 71 35.99 7.85 32.34
CA ARG A 71 35.07 8.23 31.25
C ARG A 71 34.19 7.04 30.93
N ASP A 72 32.92 7.31 30.62
CA ASP A 72 31.99 6.29 30.16
C ASP A 72 32.05 6.12 28.65
N PHE A 73 31.98 4.88 28.19
CA PHE A 73 31.97 4.51 26.78
C PHE A 73 30.88 3.49 26.45
N THR A 74 30.56 3.36 25.19
CA THR A 74 29.78 2.25 24.64
C THR A 74 30.57 1.62 23.51
N VAL A 75 30.82 0.32 23.58
CA VAL A 75 31.59 -0.40 22.56
C VAL A 75 30.80 -1.50 21.86
N PHE A 76 31.03 -1.65 20.56
CA PHE A 76 30.46 -2.71 19.74
C PHE A 76 31.50 -3.79 19.47
N VAL A 77 31.15 -5.05 19.77
CA VAL A 77 32.09 -6.17 19.78
C VAL A 77 31.53 -7.30 18.92
N PRO A 78 32.27 -7.79 17.93
CA PRO A 78 31.78 -8.89 17.09
C PRO A 78 31.62 -10.19 17.89
N GLU A 79 30.63 -10.99 17.52
CA GLU A 79 30.30 -12.24 18.20
C GLU A 79 31.40 -13.30 18.05
N GLN A 80 32.17 -13.28 16.96
CA GLN A 80 33.39 -14.07 16.82
C GLN A 80 34.62 -13.17 17.00
N ASP A 81 35.61 -13.65 17.74
CA ASP A 81 36.88 -12.97 17.98
C ASP A 81 37.98 -13.78 17.26
N THR A 82 38.02 -13.67 15.94
CA THR A 82 38.97 -14.40 15.10
C THR A 82 39.62 -13.48 14.08
N SER A 83 40.86 -13.80 13.71
CA SER A 83 41.64 -13.07 12.70
C SER A 83 41.01 -13.06 11.28
N SER A 84 40.01 -13.89 11.02
CA SER A 84 39.22 -13.86 9.78
C SER A 84 38.08 -12.82 9.80
N GLN A 85 37.71 -12.33 10.97
CA GLN A 85 36.74 -11.25 11.19
C GLN A 85 37.40 -9.97 11.72
N THR A 86 38.73 -9.84 11.56
CA THR A 86 39.51 -8.74 12.14
C THR A 86 38.88 -7.39 11.82
N ILE A 87 38.58 -6.66 12.89
CA ILE A 87 38.32 -5.24 12.86
C ILE A 87 39.57 -4.59 12.27
N ARG A 88 39.47 -4.02 11.07
CA ARG A 88 40.63 -3.31 10.51
C ARG A 88 40.87 -2.10 11.41
N GLU A 89 42.13 -1.77 11.69
CA GLU A 89 42.48 -0.58 12.48
C GLU A 89 41.66 0.68 12.16
N PRO A 90 41.37 1.01 10.89
CA PRO A 90 40.52 2.16 10.59
C PRO A 90 39.03 2.03 10.93
N ASP A 91 38.52 0.81 11.13
CA ASP A 91 37.11 0.54 11.47
C ASP A 91 36.81 0.73 12.97
N ILE A 92 37.85 0.92 13.80
CA ILE A 92 37.75 0.96 15.26
C ILE A 92 37.01 2.20 15.78
N GLY A 93 37.18 3.35 15.11
CA GLY A 93 36.51 4.60 15.52
C GLY A 93 34.98 4.52 15.51
N ASN A 94 34.43 3.51 14.84
CA ASN A 94 33.00 3.21 14.80
C ASN A 94 32.53 2.22 15.87
N LEU A 95 33.47 1.51 16.50
CA LEU A 95 33.19 0.58 17.58
C LEU A 95 33.13 1.25 18.93
N ILE A 96 33.51 2.52 19.03
CA ILE A 96 33.56 3.28 20.28
C ILE A 96 32.67 4.51 20.15
N VAL A 97 31.77 4.66 21.11
CA VAL A 97 30.89 5.81 21.28
C VAL A 97 31.12 6.36 22.69
N ASP A 98 31.20 7.68 22.81
CA ASP A 98 31.34 8.33 24.11
C ASP A 98 30.02 8.28 24.89
N GLY A 99 30.08 7.93 26.18
CA GLY A 99 28.91 7.80 27.06
C GLY A 99 28.27 6.42 27.08
N ARG A 100 27.30 6.22 27.99
CA ARG A 100 26.49 4.99 28.08
C ARG A 100 25.27 5.12 27.18
N HIS A 101 25.22 4.32 26.12
CA HIS A 101 24.09 4.18 25.21
C HIS A 101 23.46 2.80 25.35
N TYR A 102 22.26 2.76 25.92
CA TYR A 102 21.53 1.52 26.12
C TYR A 102 20.78 1.09 24.86
N SER A 103 20.42 -0.19 24.77
CA SER A 103 19.73 -0.72 23.58
C SER A 103 18.38 -0.07 23.28
N GLY A 104 17.72 0.52 24.29
CA GLY A 104 16.50 1.30 24.10
C GLY A 104 16.70 2.60 23.30
N GLU A 105 17.93 3.11 23.22
CA GLU A 105 18.28 4.30 22.44
C GLU A 105 18.52 3.98 20.96
N PHE A 106 18.80 2.71 20.63
CA PHE A 106 19.03 2.25 19.26
C PHE A 106 17.71 2.13 18.49
N THR A 107 17.16 3.29 18.15
CA THR A 107 15.96 3.44 17.33
C THR A 107 16.31 3.91 15.92
N SER A 108 15.44 3.60 14.95
CA SER A 108 15.63 4.04 13.56
C SER A 108 15.68 5.58 13.50
N GLY A 109 16.78 6.14 13.01
CA GLY A 109 17.01 7.59 12.96
C GLY A 109 17.71 8.18 14.19
N ALA A 110 18.13 7.36 15.16
CA ALA A 110 18.94 7.81 16.29
C ALA A 110 20.25 8.48 15.81
N ASN A 111 20.62 9.59 16.46
CA ASN A 111 21.84 10.34 16.16
C ASN A 111 22.92 10.05 17.21
N ILE A 112 23.48 8.84 17.17
CA ILE A 112 24.52 8.38 18.10
C ILE A 112 25.87 8.52 17.41
N VAL A 113 26.60 9.57 17.76
CA VAL A 113 27.85 9.96 17.08
C VAL A 113 29.01 9.13 17.60
N THR A 114 29.70 8.44 16.69
CA THR A 114 30.92 7.68 17.00
C THR A 114 32.12 8.61 17.19
N GLN A 115 33.24 8.10 17.72
CA GLN A 115 34.48 8.89 17.82
C GLN A 115 35.00 9.40 16.46
N SER A 116 34.61 8.76 15.35
CA SER A 116 34.92 9.25 14.00
C SER A 116 34.16 10.54 13.61
N GLY A 117 33.19 10.97 14.42
CA GLY A 117 32.33 12.13 14.16
C GLY A 117 31.10 11.81 13.29
N TYR A 118 30.93 10.55 12.87
CA TYR A 118 29.79 10.11 12.07
C TYR A 118 28.78 9.32 12.94
N PRO A 119 27.47 9.54 12.75
CA PRO A 119 26.46 8.81 13.50
C PRO A 119 26.31 7.36 13.04
N LEU A 120 26.05 6.48 14.00
CA LEU A 120 25.69 5.09 13.74
C LEU A 120 24.38 4.99 12.98
N LYS A 121 24.36 4.11 11.99
CA LYS A 121 23.17 3.79 11.21
C LYS A 121 22.43 2.64 11.88
N VAL A 122 21.38 3.00 12.63
CA VAL A 122 20.53 2.03 13.33
C VAL A 122 19.26 1.75 12.54
N SER A 123 18.85 0.48 12.48
CA SER A 123 17.54 0.07 11.98
C SER A 123 16.86 -0.90 12.94
N THR A 124 15.56 -0.70 13.13
CA THR A 124 14.72 -1.48 14.03
C THR A 124 13.53 -2.07 13.28
N TYR A 125 13.18 -3.31 13.62
CA TYR A 125 12.15 -4.06 12.92
C TYR A 125 11.02 -4.45 13.89
N ARG A 126 9.83 -4.73 13.36
CA ARG A 126 8.63 -5.04 14.19
C ARG A 126 8.78 -6.28 15.07
N ASN A 127 9.69 -7.18 14.72
CA ASN A 127 10.04 -8.35 15.52
C ASN A 127 11.01 -8.04 16.67
N GLY A 128 11.37 -6.77 16.89
CA GLY A 128 12.27 -6.35 17.96
C GLY A 128 13.76 -6.47 17.62
N LEU A 129 14.12 -6.92 16.41
CA LEU A 129 15.51 -6.95 16.00
C LEU A 129 16.05 -5.53 15.79
N VAL A 130 17.26 -5.32 16.30
CA VAL A 130 18.02 -4.08 16.17
C VAL A 130 19.27 -4.38 15.37
N PHE A 131 19.56 -3.54 14.39
CA PHE A 131 20.77 -3.63 13.58
C PHE A 131 21.53 -2.32 13.65
N VAL A 132 22.83 -2.41 13.88
CA VAL A 132 23.76 -1.29 13.89
C VAL A 132 24.72 -1.48 12.72
N GLU A 133 24.70 -0.56 11.75
CA GLU A 133 25.49 -0.67 10.50
C GLU A 133 25.25 -2.01 9.78
N CYS A 134 23.98 -2.46 9.77
CA CYS A 134 23.53 -3.76 9.29
C CYS A 134 24.15 -5.00 9.93
N GLN A 135 24.82 -4.84 11.07
CA GLN A 135 25.16 -5.94 11.97
C GLN A 135 24.05 -6.12 13.01
N LEU A 136 23.57 -7.35 13.15
CA LEU A 136 22.56 -7.69 14.15
C LEU A 136 23.12 -7.44 15.55
N LEU A 137 22.37 -6.73 16.39
CA LEU A 137 22.67 -6.60 17.82
C LEU A 137 22.23 -7.89 18.54
N THR A 138 23.17 -8.81 18.77
CA THR A 138 22.87 -10.16 19.27
C THR A 138 22.76 -10.20 20.79
N LYS A 139 23.67 -9.51 21.50
CA LYS A 139 23.65 -9.42 22.96
C LYS A 139 23.90 -7.98 23.43
N PRO A 140 22.84 -7.22 23.70
CA PRO A 140 22.96 -5.83 24.15
C PRO A 140 23.25 -5.72 25.65
N GLY A 141 23.92 -4.62 26.04
CA GLY A 141 23.87 -4.10 27.41
C GLY A 141 24.69 -4.86 28.45
N TYR A 142 25.88 -5.30 28.10
CA TYR A 142 26.84 -5.78 29.12
C TYR A 142 27.44 -4.58 29.86
N GLU A 143 27.11 -4.47 31.14
CA GLU A 143 27.56 -3.37 32.00
C GLU A 143 29.02 -3.52 32.42
N THR A 144 29.77 -2.41 32.38
CA THR A 144 31.15 -2.29 32.87
C THR A 144 31.30 -1.05 33.77
N SER A 145 32.40 -0.93 34.51
CA SER A 145 32.60 0.19 35.44
C SER A 145 32.74 1.52 34.71
N ASN A 146 33.24 1.48 33.48
CA ASN A 146 33.47 2.64 32.62
C ASN A 146 32.64 2.59 31.32
N GLY A 147 31.50 1.87 31.30
CA GLY A 147 30.66 1.85 30.11
C GLY A 147 29.75 0.64 29.87
N LEU A 148 29.48 0.39 28.59
CA LEU A 148 28.63 -0.67 28.05
C LEU A 148 29.33 -1.41 26.91
N ILE A 149 29.12 -2.72 26.84
CA ILE A 149 29.50 -3.57 25.71
C ILE A 149 28.23 -4.10 25.02
N HIS A 150 28.16 -3.94 23.71
CA HIS A 150 27.14 -4.50 22.84
C HIS A 150 27.76 -5.52 21.89
N VAL A 151 27.26 -6.75 21.88
CA VAL A 151 27.74 -7.78 20.95
C VAL A 151 26.95 -7.72 19.65
N THR A 152 27.65 -7.71 18.52
CA THR A 152 27.09 -7.68 17.17
C THR A 152 27.41 -8.96 16.41
N GLY A 153 26.57 -9.35 15.44
CA GLY A 153 26.75 -10.58 14.66
C GLY A 153 28.04 -10.60 13.80
N GLY A 154 28.67 -9.44 13.60
CA GLY A 154 29.93 -9.28 12.91
C GLY A 154 30.55 -7.91 13.17
N PRO A 155 31.75 -7.64 12.64
CA PRO A 155 32.45 -6.38 12.82
C PRO A 155 31.71 -5.23 12.10
N ILE A 156 31.67 -4.06 12.73
CA ILE A 156 31.15 -2.83 12.13
C ILE A 156 32.29 -2.14 11.38
N THR A 157 32.06 -1.81 10.10
CA THR A 157 33.02 -1.06 9.27
C THR A 157 32.91 0.46 9.52
N ALA A 158 34.01 1.20 9.35
CA ALA A 158 34.10 2.65 9.59
C ALA A 158 33.12 3.47 8.73
N SER A 159 32.38 4.37 9.37
CA SER A 159 31.28 5.13 8.76
C SER A 159 31.80 6.33 7.99
N ASP A 160 32.90 6.91 8.46
CA ASP A 160 33.66 7.99 7.85
C ASP A 160 34.23 7.63 6.47
N ARG A 161 34.39 6.33 6.18
CA ARG A 161 34.86 5.81 4.89
C ARG A 161 33.75 5.58 3.89
N TYR A 162 32.50 5.62 4.31
CA TYR A 162 31.42 5.36 3.38
C TYR A 162 31.20 6.56 2.47
N GLY A 163 31.46 6.36 1.17
CA GLY A 163 30.84 7.17 0.15
C GLY A 163 29.31 7.12 0.25
N SER A 164 28.64 8.04 -0.43
CA SER A 164 27.18 8.01 -0.56
C SER A 164 26.71 6.73 -1.26
N VAL A 165 25.42 6.41 -1.16
CA VAL A 165 24.83 5.29 -1.92
C VAL A 165 25.12 5.44 -3.41
N LEU A 166 25.05 6.66 -3.96
CA LEU A 166 25.40 6.90 -5.36
C LEU A 166 26.88 6.59 -5.64
N GLN A 167 27.80 7.00 -4.79
CA GLN A 167 29.23 6.68 -4.95
C GLN A 167 29.45 5.17 -4.92
N ARG A 168 28.82 4.46 -3.97
CA ARG A 168 28.90 2.99 -3.86
C ARG A 168 28.43 2.28 -5.12
N LEU A 169 27.40 2.82 -5.79
CA LEU A 169 26.89 2.33 -7.07
C LEU A 169 27.80 2.69 -8.27
N GLN A 170 28.55 3.78 -8.18
CA GLN A 170 29.51 4.20 -9.21
C GLN A 170 30.83 3.43 -9.14
N ASP A 171 31.24 3.03 -7.93
CA ASP A 171 32.50 2.30 -7.69
C ASP A 171 32.43 0.83 -8.13
N ASP A 172 31.24 0.23 -8.23
CA ASP A 172 31.06 -1.13 -8.75
C ASP A 172 30.82 -1.09 -10.28
N PRO A 173 31.79 -1.52 -11.10
CA PRO A 173 31.69 -1.43 -12.56
C PRO A 173 30.56 -2.31 -13.13
N ASP A 174 30.12 -3.33 -12.40
CA ASP A 174 29.01 -4.20 -12.82
C ASP A 174 27.64 -3.68 -12.36
N LEU A 175 27.58 -2.47 -11.79
CA LEU A 175 26.34 -1.72 -11.53
C LEU A 175 26.18 -0.50 -12.45
N SER A 176 27.15 -0.22 -13.32
CA SER A 176 27.23 1.02 -14.10
C SER A 176 26.00 1.28 -14.97
N ALA A 177 25.39 0.24 -15.54
CA ALA A 177 24.20 0.36 -16.39
C ALA A 177 22.96 0.80 -15.60
N PHE A 178 22.74 0.21 -14.42
CA PHE A 178 21.67 0.64 -13.51
C PHE A 178 21.91 2.06 -13.02
N THR A 179 23.14 2.34 -12.58
CA THR A 179 23.55 3.66 -12.10
C THR A 179 23.34 4.75 -13.16
N ALA A 180 23.64 4.46 -14.43
CA ALA A 180 23.44 5.39 -15.54
C ALA A 180 21.99 5.85 -15.70
N ASP A 181 21.01 4.97 -15.45
CA ASP A 181 19.58 5.27 -15.64
C ASP A 181 18.91 5.92 -14.42
N ILE A 182 19.62 6.12 -13.30
CA ILE A 182 19.04 6.75 -12.11
C ILE A 182 18.61 8.19 -12.42
N PRO A 183 17.32 8.56 -12.22
CA PRO A 183 16.84 9.91 -12.48
C PRO A 183 17.59 10.97 -11.67
N THR A 184 17.78 12.17 -12.25
CA THR A 184 18.58 13.26 -11.65
C THR A 184 18.17 13.63 -10.22
N TYR A 185 16.86 13.69 -9.93
CA TYR A 185 16.39 14.02 -8.58
C TYR A 185 16.80 12.94 -7.56
N LEU A 186 16.77 11.67 -7.96
CA LEU A 186 17.12 10.54 -7.12
C LEU A 186 18.64 10.43 -6.97
N ARG A 187 19.41 10.75 -8.02
CA ARG A 187 20.87 10.90 -7.92
C ARG A 187 21.26 11.92 -6.86
N ARG A 188 20.58 13.07 -6.81
CA ARG A 188 20.84 14.10 -5.78
C ARG A 188 20.57 13.57 -4.37
N GLN A 189 19.48 12.83 -4.17
CA GLN A 189 19.15 12.20 -2.89
C GLN A 189 20.17 11.13 -2.48
N LEU A 190 20.45 10.19 -3.38
CA LEU A 190 21.39 9.09 -3.15
C LEU A 190 22.84 9.58 -3.01
N GLY A 191 23.18 10.72 -3.61
CA GLY A 191 24.48 11.38 -3.52
C GLY A 191 24.72 12.15 -2.23
N ALA A 192 23.67 12.45 -1.44
CA ALA A 192 23.77 13.18 -0.18
C ALA A 192 24.27 12.28 0.96
N GLY A 193 25.53 11.87 0.91
CA GLY A 193 26.13 10.88 1.82
C GLY A 193 26.04 11.22 3.31
N ASN A 194 26.02 12.50 3.66
CA ASN A 194 25.92 12.98 5.05
C ASN A 194 24.48 13.21 5.51
N SER A 195 23.48 12.88 4.69
CA SER A 195 22.07 13.02 5.04
C SER A 195 21.69 12.05 6.17
N MET A 196 20.75 12.45 7.04
CA MET A 196 20.10 11.56 8.00
C MET A 196 19.02 10.68 7.32
N GLU A 197 18.63 11.00 6.10
CA GLU A 197 17.79 10.11 5.29
C GLU A 197 18.52 8.79 5.04
N ARG A 198 17.75 7.71 4.95
CA ARG A 198 18.26 6.37 4.75
C ARG A 198 17.63 5.75 3.53
N TYR A 199 18.46 5.12 2.73
CA TYR A 199 18.04 4.45 1.50
C TYR A 199 18.51 3.01 1.48
N THR A 200 17.70 2.13 0.88
CA THR A 200 18.13 0.81 0.46
C THR A 200 18.03 0.73 -1.06
N VAL A 201 19.12 0.35 -1.72
CA VAL A 201 19.12 0.15 -3.18
C VAL A 201 19.39 -1.31 -3.50
N PHE A 202 18.39 -1.98 -4.07
CA PHE A 202 18.53 -3.29 -4.66
C PHE A 202 19.08 -3.13 -6.08
N ALA A 203 20.39 -3.15 -6.26
CA ALA A 203 21.04 -2.83 -7.53
C ALA A 203 21.26 -4.10 -8.39
N PRO A 204 20.60 -4.24 -9.55
CA PRO A 204 20.85 -5.36 -10.44
C PRO A 204 22.19 -5.24 -11.16
N THR A 205 22.83 -6.37 -11.46
CA THR A 205 24.02 -6.39 -12.32
C THR A 205 23.74 -5.80 -13.70
N ASN A 206 24.79 -5.39 -14.42
CA ASN A 206 24.67 -4.85 -15.77
C ASN A 206 23.91 -5.80 -16.70
N SER A 207 24.22 -7.09 -16.63
CA SER A 207 23.56 -8.11 -17.45
C SER A 207 22.06 -8.21 -17.14
N ALA A 208 21.68 -8.22 -15.86
CA ALA A 208 20.30 -8.26 -15.40
C ALA A 208 19.52 -7.00 -15.79
N TRP A 209 20.14 -5.82 -15.62
CA TRP A 209 19.50 -4.55 -15.94
C TRP A 209 19.23 -4.40 -17.44
N GLN A 210 20.14 -4.81 -18.31
CA GLN A 210 19.93 -4.76 -19.76
C GLN A 210 18.81 -5.69 -20.25
N VAL A 211 18.60 -6.84 -19.59
CA VAL A 211 17.42 -7.68 -19.85
C VAL A 211 16.14 -6.94 -19.45
N ALA A 212 16.11 -6.33 -18.26
CA ALA A 212 14.94 -5.62 -17.77
C ALA A 212 14.56 -4.40 -18.64
N LYS A 213 15.55 -3.60 -19.07
CA LYS A 213 15.33 -2.45 -19.97
C LYS A 213 14.69 -2.86 -21.29
N ARG A 214 15.14 -3.97 -21.89
CA ARG A 214 14.59 -4.48 -23.15
C ARG A 214 13.12 -4.88 -23.02
N SER A 215 12.71 -5.39 -21.87
CA SER A 215 11.31 -5.77 -21.61
C SER A 215 10.38 -4.59 -21.47
N VAL A 216 10.88 -3.42 -21.05
CA VAL A 216 10.07 -2.21 -20.83
C VAL A 216 10.06 -1.30 -22.07
N ASN A 217 11.18 -1.23 -22.80
CA ASN A 217 11.33 -0.53 -24.09
C ASN A 217 10.77 0.91 -24.15
N ASP A 218 10.79 1.64 -23.03
CA ASP A 218 10.32 3.02 -22.91
C ASP A 218 11.16 3.79 -21.85
N PRO A 219 11.71 4.98 -22.16
CA PRO A 219 12.58 5.70 -21.22
C PRO A 219 11.91 6.16 -19.93
N GLN A 220 10.63 6.55 -19.95
CA GLN A 220 9.92 6.96 -18.74
C GLN A 220 9.73 5.74 -17.82
N ALA A 221 9.37 4.62 -18.42
CA ALA A 221 9.16 3.38 -17.70
C ALA A 221 10.46 2.77 -17.14
N VAL A 222 11.62 3.01 -17.78
CA VAL A 222 12.93 2.72 -17.16
C VAL A 222 13.13 3.54 -15.88
N GLY A 223 12.73 4.82 -15.86
CA GLY A 223 12.77 5.65 -14.66
C GLY A 223 11.88 5.11 -13.53
N ASP A 224 10.68 4.62 -13.86
CA ASP A 224 9.78 3.98 -12.90
C ASP A 224 10.29 2.61 -12.43
N LEU A 225 10.98 1.88 -13.30
CA LEU A 225 11.68 0.66 -12.95
C LEU A 225 12.84 0.94 -11.97
N VAL A 226 13.60 2.03 -12.14
CA VAL A 226 14.63 2.42 -11.15
C VAL A 226 13.99 2.68 -9.79
N LYS A 227 12.86 3.40 -9.74
CA LYS A 227 12.16 3.69 -8.49
C LYS A 227 11.72 2.43 -7.74
N GLN A 228 11.44 1.32 -8.43
CA GLN A 228 11.16 0.02 -7.81
C GLN A 228 12.34 -0.53 -6.99
N HIS A 229 13.57 -0.19 -7.39
CA HIS A 229 14.80 -0.71 -6.78
C HIS A 229 15.33 0.15 -5.63
N VAL A 230 14.74 1.34 -5.42
CA VAL A 230 15.15 2.27 -4.36
C VAL A 230 14.06 2.35 -3.32
N HIS A 231 14.40 2.05 -2.07
CA HIS A 231 13.50 2.04 -0.93
C HIS A 231 13.92 3.06 0.11
N ASP A 232 12.94 3.58 0.84
CA ASP A 232 13.18 4.40 2.03
C ASP A 232 13.50 3.51 3.23
N GLY A 233 14.42 3.98 4.08
CA GLY A 233 14.92 3.24 5.23
C GLY A 233 16.07 2.29 4.92
N LEU A 234 16.64 1.73 5.98
CA LEU A 234 17.64 0.66 5.90
C LEU A 234 16.94 -0.69 6.01
N LEU A 235 17.18 -1.55 5.03
CA LEU A 235 16.78 -2.94 5.03
C LEU A 235 18.05 -3.78 5.00
N CYS A 236 18.44 -4.31 6.14
CA CYS A 236 19.64 -5.14 6.26
C CYS A 236 19.34 -6.56 5.80
N GLY A 237 20.28 -7.22 5.13
CA GLY A 237 20.09 -8.56 4.57
C GLY A 237 19.70 -9.57 5.66
N GLN A 238 20.37 -9.50 6.81
CA GLN A 238 20.08 -10.35 7.97
C GLN A 238 18.70 -10.11 8.62
N SER A 239 18.00 -9.03 8.27
CA SER A 239 16.61 -8.79 8.73
C SER A 239 15.57 -9.59 7.95
N ILE A 240 15.96 -10.16 6.81
CA ILE A 240 15.12 -11.07 6.01
C ILE A 240 15.11 -12.44 6.69
N ASP A 241 13.93 -12.84 7.16
CA ASP A 241 13.66 -14.11 7.83
C ASP A 241 12.60 -14.96 7.09
N ASP A 242 12.23 -16.08 7.68
CA ASP A 242 11.30 -17.06 7.13
C ASP A 242 9.83 -16.60 7.15
N GLN A 243 9.52 -15.45 7.76
CA GLN A 243 8.17 -14.92 7.90
C GLN A 243 7.65 -14.20 6.65
N LYS A 244 8.39 -14.24 5.53
CA LYS A 244 7.95 -13.72 4.22
C LYS A 244 7.47 -12.26 4.28
N ARG A 245 8.25 -11.40 4.94
CA ARG A 245 7.83 -10.01 5.20
C ARG A 245 7.82 -9.14 3.95
N LEU A 246 6.89 -8.20 3.92
CA LEU A 246 6.90 -7.11 2.95
C LEU A 246 7.95 -6.06 3.33
N LEU A 247 8.82 -5.75 2.37
CA LEU A 247 9.91 -4.79 2.45
C LEU A 247 9.56 -3.56 1.61
N GLY A 248 9.67 -2.37 2.20
CA GLY A 248 9.39 -1.09 1.55
C GLY A 248 8.64 -0.10 2.43
N PRO A 249 8.00 0.93 1.83
CA PRO A 249 7.75 1.07 0.38
C PRO A 249 9.00 1.43 -0.44
N SER A 250 8.98 1.08 -1.73
CA SER A 250 9.91 1.61 -2.74
C SER A 250 9.55 3.05 -3.12
N LYS A 251 10.41 3.73 -3.90
CA LYS A 251 10.09 5.03 -4.53
C LYS A 251 8.98 4.93 -5.58
N SER A 252 8.58 3.71 -5.98
CA SER A 252 7.37 3.44 -6.77
C SER A 252 6.14 3.17 -5.90
N ASN A 253 6.24 3.33 -4.57
CA ASN A 253 5.19 3.05 -3.59
C ASN A 253 4.69 1.58 -3.62
N THR A 254 5.61 0.66 -3.90
CA THR A 254 5.36 -0.80 -3.93
C THR A 254 6.18 -1.51 -2.86
N PHE A 255 5.89 -2.78 -2.64
CA PHE A 255 6.62 -3.64 -1.70
C PHE A 255 7.18 -4.85 -2.43
N VAL A 256 8.32 -5.36 -1.96
CA VAL A 256 8.85 -6.67 -2.35
C VAL A 256 8.83 -7.57 -1.13
N ARG A 257 8.78 -8.88 -1.32
CA ARG A 257 8.76 -9.82 -0.21
C ARG A 257 10.16 -10.38 0.05
N GLY A 258 10.68 -10.20 1.26
CA GLY A 258 11.92 -10.86 1.68
C GLY A 258 11.63 -12.28 2.18
N ILE A 259 12.40 -13.26 1.71
CA ILE A 259 12.22 -14.66 2.11
C ILE A 259 13.58 -15.25 2.46
N GLN A 260 13.72 -15.76 3.69
CA GLN A 260 14.78 -16.71 4.01
C GLN A 260 14.34 -18.11 3.56
N GLN A 261 15.13 -18.71 2.67
CA GLN A 261 14.91 -20.07 2.22
C GLN A 261 15.34 -21.06 3.30
N PRO A 262 14.85 -22.32 3.24
CA PRO A 262 15.28 -23.34 4.19
C PRO A 262 16.79 -23.37 4.30
N ASP A 263 17.56 -23.48 3.21
CA ASP A 263 19.03 -23.53 3.22
C ASP A 263 19.76 -22.34 3.91
N GLY A 264 19.04 -21.32 4.37
CA GLY A 264 19.56 -20.12 5.03
C GLY A 264 19.87 -19.00 4.04
N SER A 265 19.81 -19.27 2.74
CA SER A 265 19.92 -18.25 1.71
C SER A 265 18.73 -17.30 1.76
N ARG A 266 18.91 -16.10 1.24
CA ARG A 266 17.90 -15.04 1.25
C ARG A 266 17.60 -14.63 -0.17
N VAL A 267 16.32 -14.38 -0.42
CA VAL A 267 15.83 -13.97 -1.73
C VAL A 267 14.76 -12.89 -1.58
N LEU A 268 14.53 -12.17 -2.67
CA LEU A 268 13.39 -11.30 -2.82
C LEU A 268 12.37 -11.96 -3.76
N GLU A 269 11.10 -11.87 -3.45
CA GLU A 269 10.00 -12.16 -4.37
C GLU A 269 9.36 -10.83 -4.78
N ASP A 270 9.36 -10.52 -6.08
CA ASP A 270 8.79 -9.28 -6.61
C ASP A 270 7.27 -9.38 -6.83
N SER A 271 6.65 -8.27 -7.24
CA SER A 271 5.19 -8.20 -7.45
C SER A 271 4.69 -9.11 -8.59
N CYS A 272 5.58 -9.59 -9.46
CA CYS A 272 5.26 -10.47 -10.56
C CYS A 272 5.55 -11.95 -10.24
N GLY A 273 5.95 -12.25 -8.99
CA GLY A 273 6.23 -13.60 -8.53
C GLY A 273 7.62 -14.12 -8.91
N ALA A 274 8.50 -13.28 -9.45
CA ALA A 274 9.88 -13.69 -9.70
C ALA A 274 10.63 -13.78 -8.37
N THR A 275 11.46 -14.81 -8.21
CA THR A 275 12.41 -14.94 -7.09
C THR A 275 13.79 -14.45 -7.52
N ILE A 276 14.34 -13.49 -6.79
CA ILE A 276 15.60 -12.81 -7.07
C ILE A 276 16.60 -13.09 -5.95
N THR A 277 17.77 -13.60 -6.31
CA THR A 277 18.86 -13.87 -5.38
C THR A 277 19.82 -12.69 -5.28
N PHE A 278 20.40 -12.50 -4.09
CA PHE A 278 21.49 -11.55 -3.88
C PHE A 278 22.83 -12.12 -4.39
N GLN A 279 23.59 -11.31 -5.11
CA GLN A 279 25.00 -11.55 -5.38
C GLN A 279 25.88 -11.09 -4.21
N LYS A 280 25.50 -9.95 -3.60
CA LYS A 280 26.18 -9.37 -2.44
C LYS A 280 25.20 -8.53 -1.63
N MET A 281 25.11 -8.77 -0.33
CA MET A 281 24.26 -7.99 0.58
C MET A 281 25.08 -7.01 1.41
N ASP A 282 24.37 -6.07 2.03
CA ASP A 282 24.88 -5.21 3.11
C ASP A 282 26.11 -4.38 2.68
N MET A 283 26.11 -3.89 1.44
CA MET A 283 27.12 -2.94 0.96
C MET A 283 26.81 -1.55 1.52
N MET A 284 27.20 -1.32 2.78
CA MET A 284 26.94 -0.08 3.51
C MET A 284 27.48 1.18 2.80
N ALA A 285 26.74 2.28 2.96
CA ALA A 285 27.04 3.60 2.42
C ALA A 285 26.64 4.70 3.44
N GLY A 286 27.11 5.94 3.25
CA GLY A 286 26.94 7.02 4.23
C GLY A 286 25.48 7.33 4.56
N ASN A 287 24.61 7.27 3.54
CA ASN A 287 23.18 7.52 3.63
C ASN A 287 22.32 6.28 3.35
N GLY A 288 22.87 5.06 3.44
CA GLY A 288 22.09 3.87 3.10
C GLY A 288 22.86 2.56 2.98
N VAL A 289 22.26 1.62 2.27
CA VAL A 289 22.83 0.30 1.97
C VAL A 289 22.51 -0.09 0.53
N VAL A 290 23.47 -0.73 -0.14
CA VAL A 290 23.29 -1.34 -1.46
C VAL A 290 23.26 -2.86 -1.31
N HIS A 291 22.38 -3.51 -2.05
CA HIS A 291 22.34 -4.96 -2.21
C HIS A 291 22.43 -5.28 -3.69
N LYS A 292 23.46 -6.00 -4.10
CA LYS A 292 23.68 -6.39 -5.49
C LYS A 292 22.84 -7.62 -5.82
N LEU A 293 22.06 -7.56 -6.89
CA LEU A 293 21.12 -8.60 -7.31
C LEU A 293 21.54 -9.28 -8.61
N ASN A 294 21.28 -10.59 -8.70
CA ASN A 294 21.49 -11.36 -9.93
C ASN A 294 20.41 -11.10 -11.01
N ASN A 295 19.25 -10.57 -10.64
CA ASN A 295 18.16 -10.19 -11.55
C ASN A 295 17.56 -8.84 -11.12
N ALA A 296 16.93 -8.11 -12.05
CA ALA A 296 16.20 -6.90 -11.73
C ALA A 296 14.81 -7.24 -11.15
N LEU A 297 14.37 -6.45 -10.19
CA LEU A 297 12.99 -6.45 -9.69
C LEU A 297 12.05 -5.93 -10.77
N ARG A 298 10.88 -6.55 -10.90
CA ARG A 298 9.82 -6.10 -11.79
C ARG A 298 8.69 -5.47 -10.99
N SER A 299 7.97 -4.56 -11.66
CA SER A 299 6.83 -3.88 -11.06
C SER A 299 5.80 -3.51 -12.12
N PRO A 300 4.50 -3.69 -11.85
CA PRO A 300 3.42 -3.19 -12.70
C PRO A 300 3.60 -1.70 -13.06
N ALA A 301 4.17 -0.89 -12.16
CA ALA A 301 4.40 0.54 -12.35
C ALA A 301 5.19 0.89 -13.62
N SER A 302 6.09 -0.01 -14.02
CA SER A 302 6.97 0.14 -15.19
C SER A 302 6.44 -0.56 -16.45
N MET A 303 5.25 -1.16 -16.40
CA MET A 303 4.70 -1.96 -17.48
C MET A 303 3.50 -1.27 -18.09
N ASP A 304 3.24 -1.53 -19.38
CA ASP A 304 1.94 -1.22 -19.96
C ASP A 304 0.83 -2.06 -19.31
N PHE A 305 -0.41 -1.76 -19.69
CA PHE A 305 -1.58 -2.41 -19.11
C PHE A 305 -1.51 -3.95 -19.23
N ARG A 306 -1.14 -4.45 -20.42
CA ARG A 306 -1.05 -5.89 -20.66
C ARG A 306 0.01 -6.54 -19.79
N GLY A 307 1.21 -5.98 -19.76
CA GLY A 307 2.32 -6.46 -18.93
C GLY A 307 2.00 -6.40 -17.44
N ALA A 308 1.29 -5.36 -16.98
CA ALA A 308 0.84 -5.25 -15.61
C ALA A 308 -0.16 -6.36 -15.23
N LEU A 309 -1.14 -6.66 -16.10
CA LEU A 309 -2.05 -7.79 -15.87
C LEU A 309 -1.33 -9.13 -15.87
N ASP A 310 -0.43 -9.37 -16.83
CA ASP A 310 0.35 -10.62 -16.90
C ASP A 310 1.27 -10.76 -15.67
N CYS A 311 1.82 -9.65 -15.15
CA CYS A 311 2.57 -9.63 -13.89
C CYS A 311 1.68 -10.03 -12.70
N LEU A 312 0.52 -9.40 -12.53
CA LEU A 312 -0.40 -9.71 -11.41
C LEU A 312 -0.99 -11.12 -11.50
N ALA A 313 -1.25 -11.63 -12.70
CA ALA A 313 -1.75 -12.98 -12.94
C ALA A 313 -0.77 -14.08 -12.49
N ASN A 314 0.53 -13.77 -12.48
CA ASN A 314 1.62 -14.64 -12.04
C ASN A 314 2.20 -14.23 -10.68
N GLY A 315 1.71 -13.13 -10.12
CA GLY A 315 2.19 -12.56 -8.86
C GLY A 315 1.81 -13.38 -7.64
N PRO A 316 2.39 -13.05 -6.48
CA PRO A 316 2.21 -13.80 -5.25
C PRO A 316 0.87 -13.52 -4.53
N ASP A 317 0.09 -12.53 -4.96
CA ASP A 317 -1.18 -12.16 -4.35
C ASP A 317 -2.36 -12.96 -4.94
N PRO A 318 -2.92 -13.93 -4.20
CA PRO A 318 -4.00 -14.76 -4.70
C PRO A 318 -5.28 -13.98 -5.04
N GLU A 319 -5.51 -12.84 -4.40
CA GLU A 319 -6.71 -12.01 -4.60
C GLU A 319 -6.71 -11.30 -5.97
N LEU A 320 -5.55 -11.19 -6.63
CA LEU A 320 -5.42 -10.50 -7.92
C LEU A 320 -5.28 -11.45 -9.10
N ARG A 321 -4.77 -12.68 -8.86
CA ARG A 321 -4.38 -13.61 -9.94
C ARG A 321 -5.53 -13.97 -10.89
N GLN A 322 -6.71 -14.28 -10.33
CA GLN A 322 -7.85 -14.73 -11.13
C GLN A 322 -8.35 -13.59 -12.04
N GLY A 323 -8.73 -12.46 -11.45
CA GLY A 323 -9.21 -11.31 -12.20
C GLY A 323 -8.20 -10.80 -13.22
N ALA A 324 -6.90 -10.77 -12.88
CA ALA A 324 -5.87 -10.32 -13.81
C ALA A 324 -5.73 -11.25 -15.03
N ARG A 325 -5.77 -12.57 -14.80
CA ARG A 325 -5.71 -13.57 -15.87
C ARG A 325 -6.91 -13.48 -16.81
N GLU A 326 -8.10 -13.42 -16.25
CA GLU A 326 -9.35 -13.34 -17.02
C GLU A 326 -9.45 -12.03 -17.80
N MET A 327 -9.13 -10.89 -17.16
CA MET A 327 -9.11 -9.58 -17.82
C MET A 327 -8.05 -9.53 -18.94
N ALA A 328 -6.87 -10.11 -18.73
CA ALA A 328 -5.86 -10.22 -19.76
C ALA A 328 -6.37 -11.04 -20.96
N ALA A 329 -7.05 -12.15 -20.72
CA ALA A 329 -7.61 -12.99 -21.80
C ALA A 329 -8.61 -12.23 -22.70
N CYS A 330 -9.27 -11.19 -22.19
CA CYS A 330 -10.21 -10.36 -22.95
C CYS A 330 -9.54 -9.39 -23.95
N GLY A 331 -8.21 -9.20 -23.90
CA GLY A 331 -7.49 -8.40 -24.89
C GLY A 331 -7.92 -6.92 -24.94
N ILE A 332 -8.29 -6.34 -23.80
CA ILE A 332 -8.78 -4.96 -23.71
C ILE A 332 -7.63 -3.97 -23.96
N ASP A 333 -7.80 -3.09 -24.94
CA ASP A 333 -6.78 -2.11 -25.31
C ASP A 333 -6.94 -0.76 -24.57
N ILE A 334 -5.82 -0.24 -24.06
CA ILE A 334 -5.72 1.05 -23.38
C ILE A 334 -4.57 1.84 -24.01
N GLN A 335 -4.87 3.08 -24.43
CA GLN A 335 -3.85 3.97 -24.96
C GLN A 335 -2.86 4.36 -23.84
N PRO A 336 -1.54 4.33 -24.09
CA PRO A 336 -0.51 4.56 -23.07
C PRO A 336 -0.57 5.91 -22.34
N SER A 337 -1.22 6.91 -22.91
CA SER A 337 -1.36 8.26 -22.35
C SER A 337 -2.70 8.51 -21.64
N GLY A 338 -3.61 7.53 -21.63
CA GLY A 338 -4.87 7.67 -20.90
C GLY A 338 -4.60 7.53 -19.41
N ASP A 339 -5.10 8.44 -18.58
CA ASP A 339 -5.14 8.22 -17.12
C ASP A 339 -6.22 7.16 -16.83
N ALA A 340 -5.92 5.89 -17.13
CA ALA A 340 -6.89 4.82 -16.99
C ALA A 340 -7.06 4.40 -15.53
N VAL A 341 -8.30 4.08 -15.17
CA VAL A 341 -8.64 3.46 -13.89
C VAL A 341 -9.18 2.08 -14.20
N VAL A 342 -8.43 1.07 -13.79
CA VAL A 342 -8.80 -0.32 -13.98
C VAL A 342 -9.32 -0.85 -12.65
N LEU A 343 -10.49 -1.43 -12.66
CA LEU A 343 -11.10 -2.02 -11.49
C LEU A 343 -10.97 -3.54 -11.60
N LEU A 344 -10.17 -4.16 -10.74
CA LEU A 344 -9.82 -5.57 -10.84
C LEU A 344 -10.62 -6.40 -9.81
N PRO A 345 -11.57 -7.23 -10.24
CA PRO A 345 -12.35 -8.06 -9.32
C PRO A 345 -11.48 -9.08 -8.57
N THR A 346 -11.68 -9.17 -7.25
CA THR A 346 -11.17 -10.30 -6.44
C THR A 346 -12.01 -11.55 -6.66
N PRO A 347 -11.52 -12.76 -6.29
CA PRO A 347 -12.32 -13.98 -6.33
C PRO A 347 -13.67 -13.84 -5.61
N GLU A 348 -13.71 -13.16 -4.45
CA GLU A 348 -14.95 -12.93 -3.70
C GLU A 348 -15.93 -12.03 -4.44
N ALA A 349 -15.43 -10.98 -5.12
CA ALA A 349 -16.27 -10.10 -5.94
C ALA A 349 -16.90 -10.88 -7.12
N LEU A 350 -16.15 -11.83 -7.71
CA LEU A 350 -16.62 -12.65 -8.84
C LEU A 350 -17.62 -13.74 -8.44
N ARG A 351 -17.68 -14.18 -7.18
CA ARG A 351 -18.68 -15.18 -6.74
C ARG A 351 -20.13 -14.74 -6.96
N ARG A 352 -20.35 -13.43 -7.01
CA ARG A 352 -21.68 -12.79 -7.10
C ARG A 352 -22.01 -12.28 -8.50
N ALA A 353 -21.16 -12.51 -9.51
CA ALA A 353 -21.30 -11.93 -10.84
C ALA A 353 -20.88 -12.86 -11.98
N SER A 354 -21.36 -12.58 -13.20
CA SER A 354 -20.84 -13.21 -14.43
C SER A 354 -19.43 -12.71 -14.71
N SER A 355 -18.49 -13.61 -15.01
CA SER A 355 -17.08 -13.31 -15.28
C SER A 355 -16.76 -13.27 -16.78
N ASP A 356 -17.61 -12.62 -17.58
CA ASP A 356 -17.39 -12.46 -19.03
C ASP A 356 -16.58 -11.20 -19.37
N CYS A 357 -16.18 -11.07 -20.63
CA CYS A 357 -15.39 -9.91 -21.06
C CYS A 357 -16.16 -8.59 -21.04
N SER A 358 -17.50 -8.61 -21.06
CA SER A 358 -18.30 -7.39 -20.91
C SER A 358 -18.18 -6.83 -19.49
N LEU A 359 -18.12 -7.71 -18.47
CA LEU A 359 -17.78 -7.28 -17.11
C LEU A 359 -16.41 -6.58 -17.09
N TYR A 360 -15.37 -7.23 -17.59
CA TYR A 360 -14.01 -6.67 -17.54
C TYR A 360 -13.86 -5.38 -18.35
N GLN A 361 -14.49 -5.28 -19.51
CA GLN A 361 -14.54 -4.04 -20.30
C GLN A 361 -15.26 -2.92 -19.54
N ASN A 362 -16.33 -3.23 -18.79
CA ASN A 362 -17.05 -2.25 -17.98
C ASN A 362 -16.21 -1.72 -16.81
N HIS A 363 -15.20 -2.49 -16.41
CA HIS A 363 -14.28 -2.17 -15.32
C HIS A 363 -12.96 -1.53 -15.79
N VAL A 364 -12.78 -1.32 -17.09
CA VAL A 364 -11.71 -0.48 -17.61
C VAL A 364 -12.27 0.90 -17.91
N LEU A 365 -11.83 1.88 -17.14
CA LEU A 365 -12.35 3.23 -17.13
C LEU A 365 -11.31 4.19 -17.71
N THR A 366 -11.73 5.09 -18.59
CA THR A 366 -10.91 6.20 -19.09
C THR A 366 -11.54 7.51 -18.66
N SER A 367 -10.73 8.36 -18.02
CA SER A 367 -11.14 9.71 -17.62
C SER A 367 -11.09 10.67 -18.81
N GLN A 368 -12.01 11.63 -18.87
CA GLN A 368 -11.87 12.79 -19.75
C GLN A 368 -11.28 14.02 -19.03
N ASP A 369 -11.46 14.15 -17.71
CA ASP A 369 -10.93 15.26 -16.91
C ASP A 369 -11.01 14.96 -15.40
N CYS A 370 -10.15 14.07 -14.90
CA CYS A 370 -10.06 13.78 -13.47
C CYS A 370 -8.60 13.69 -13.03
N LYS A 371 -8.12 14.75 -12.39
CA LYS A 371 -6.87 14.69 -11.62
C LYS A 371 -7.24 14.29 -10.20
N MET A 372 -7.24 12.98 -9.93
CA MET A 372 -7.26 12.48 -8.55
C MET A 372 -6.16 13.19 -7.78
N LYS A 373 -6.51 14.11 -6.88
CA LYS A 373 -5.51 14.79 -6.06
C LYS A 373 -4.95 13.78 -5.08
N ASN A 374 -3.80 13.18 -5.41
CA ASN A 374 -2.95 12.55 -4.42
C ASN A 374 -2.61 13.60 -3.35
N GLY A 375 -3.08 13.39 -2.12
CA GLY A 375 -2.65 14.17 -0.97
C GLY A 375 -3.79 14.63 -0.09
N HIS A 376 -4.00 13.90 1.00
CA HIS A 376 -4.41 14.42 2.32
C HIS A 376 -5.70 15.28 2.44
N GLY A 377 -6.50 15.39 1.38
CA GLY A 377 -7.76 16.13 1.37
C GLY A 377 -8.86 15.41 2.15
N ILE A 378 -8.96 15.71 3.43
CA ILE A 378 -10.05 15.28 4.29
C ILE A 378 -11.35 16.00 3.86
N GLY A 379 -12.33 15.26 3.34
CA GLY A 379 -13.75 15.66 3.45
C GLY A 379 -14.43 16.34 2.26
N THR A 380 -13.99 16.14 1.02
CA THR A 380 -14.80 16.54 -0.15
C THR A 380 -14.99 15.34 -1.08
N PRO A 381 -16.24 14.91 -1.39
CA PRO A 381 -16.48 13.98 -2.48
C PRO A 381 -15.91 14.59 -3.77
N GLN A 382 -14.87 13.98 -4.34
CA GLN A 382 -14.49 14.25 -5.71
C GLN A 382 -15.27 13.26 -6.57
N GLU A 383 -16.35 13.73 -7.18
CA GLU A 383 -17.05 12.99 -8.23
C GLU A 383 -16.39 13.29 -9.57
N CYS A 384 -15.69 12.30 -10.08
CA CYS A 384 -15.16 12.25 -11.43
C CYS A 384 -16.00 11.27 -12.25
N LEU A 385 -16.24 11.66 -13.50
CA LEU A 385 -16.95 10.87 -14.48
C LEU A 385 -15.94 10.10 -15.33
N TYR A 386 -16.15 8.80 -15.43
CA TYR A 386 -15.31 7.93 -16.24
C TYR A 386 -16.13 7.21 -17.29
N THR A 387 -15.60 7.14 -18.51
CA THR A 387 -16.20 6.35 -19.58
C THR A 387 -15.65 4.94 -19.55
N THR A 388 -16.51 3.93 -19.61
CA THR A 388 -16.11 2.52 -19.65
C THR A 388 -15.62 2.11 -21.04
N LYS A 389 -14.76 1.09 -21.14
CA LYS A 389 -14.40 0.46 -22.43
C LYS A 389 -15.48 -0.47 -22.98
N TYR A 390 -16.41 -0.88 -22.14
CA TYR A 390 -17.58 -1.64 -22.57
C TYR A 390 -18.48 -0.77 -23.44
N ALA A 391 -19.00 -1.37 -24.53
CA ALA A 391 -19.99 -0.75 -25.40
C ALA A 391 -21.28 -1.57 -25.31
N THR A 392 -22.39 -0.88 -25.10
CA THR A 392 -23.72 -1.48 -25.22
C THR A 392 -24.02 -1.85 -26.69
N LEU A 393 -25.10 -2.60 -26.92
CA LEU A 393 -25.49 -3.05 -28.27
C LEU A 393 -25.70 -1.91 -29.28
N ASP A 394 -26.06 -0.73 -28.80
CA ASP A 394 -26.23 0.50 -29.58
C ASP A 394 -24.96 1.37 -29.65
N GLY A 395 -23.82 0.84 -29.19
CA GLY A 395 -22.50 1.48 -29.30
C GLY A 395 -22.23 2.58 -28.28
N ARG A 396 -23.09 2.77 -27.28
CA ARG A 396 -22.84 3.73 -26.19
C ARG A 396 -21.85 3.15 -25.19
N HIS A 397 -21.00 4.02 -24.65
CA HIS A 397 -20.11 3.69 -23.55
C HIS A 397 -20.69 4.22 -22.24
N PRO A 398 -21.11 3.35 -21.31
CA PRO A 398 -21.61 3.78 -20.01
C PRO A 398 -20.60 4.65 -19.26
N ILE A 399 -21.13 5.57 -18.45
CA ILE A 399 -20.33 6.41 -17.56
C ILE A 399 -20.53 5.95 -16.12
N VAL A 400 -19.41 5.86 -15.40
CA VAL A 400 -19.33 5.51 -13.98
C VAL A 400 -18.76 6.70 -13.22
N THR A 401 -19.35 7.04 -12.07
CA THR A 401 -18.78 8.04 -11.16
C THR A 401 -17.96 7.38 -10.07
N ASN A 402 -16.85 8.02 -9.67
CA ASN A 402 -16.18 7.64 -8.42
C ASN A 402 -16.74 8.44 -7.24
N GLN A 403 -16.76 7.81 -6.07
CA GLN A 403 -17.16 8.47 -4.83
C GLN A 403 -16.30 7.99 -3.67
N TYR A 404 -15.75 8.94 -2.92
CA TYR A 404 -15.00 8.67 -1.69
C TYR A 404 -15.90 8.85 -0.47
N ILE A 405 -16.04 7.79 0.31
CA ILE A 405 -16.97 7.72 1.43
C ILE A 405 -16.20 7.43 2.72
N ARG A 406 -16.51 8.18 3.77
CA ARG A 406 -15.99 7.92 5.12
C ARG A 406 -17.00 7.11 5.88
N THR A 407 -16.64 5.88 6.18
CA THR A 407 -17.43 4.96 6.99
C THR A 407 -16.85 4.91 8.41
N ARG A 408 -17.59 4.30 9.35
CA ARG A 408 -17.08 4.04 10.71
C ARG A 408 -15.82 3.17 10.70
N ASP A 409 -15.74 2.22 9.78
CA ASP A 409 -14.69 1.20 9.74
C ASP A 409 -13.49 1.64 8.87
N GLY A 410 -13.52 2.87 8.33
CA GLY A 410 -12.48 3.41 7.46
C GLY A 410 -13.07 4.13 6.25
N SER A 411 -12.22 4.61 5.35
CA SER A 411 -12.69 5.25 4.12
C SER A 411 -12.65 4.29 2.94
N ARG A 412 -13.68 4.34 2.10
CA ARG A 412 -13.87 3.51 0.92
C ARG A 412 -13.94 4.36 -0.34
N LEU A 413 -13.54 3.77 -1.46
CA LEU A 413 -13.71 4.35 -2.78
C LEU A 413 -14.68 3.46 -3.57
N HIS A 414 -15.71 4.07 -4.13
CA HIS A 414 -16.71 3.39 -4.95
C HIS A 414 -16.63 3.88 -6.39
N PHE A 415 -16.92 3.00 -7.33
CA PHE A 415 -17.10 3.28 -8.75
C PHE A 415 -18.45 2.70 -9.18
N GLY A 416 -19.51 3.50 -9.11
CA GLY A 416 -20.87 3.00 -9.19
C GLY A 416 -21.15 1.95 -8.09
N LYS A 417 -21.50 0.71 -8.48
CA LYS A 417 -21.70 -0.43 -7.56
C LYS A 417 -20.42 -1.15 -7.12
N ALA A 418 -19.28 -0.84 -7.74
CA ALA A 418 -18.02 -1.47 -7.38
C ALA A 418 -17.40 -0.78 -6.17
N GLU A 419 -17.02 -1.55 -5.16
CA GLU A 419 -16.30 -1.08 -3.97
C GLU A 419 -14.85 -1.55 -4.02
N THR A 420 -13.91 -0.66 -3.75
CA THR A 420 -12.49 -1.04 -3.68
C THR A 420 -12.15 -1.75 -2.37
N THR A 421 -11.23 -2.71 -2.40
CA THR A 421 -10.72 -3.37 -1.18
C THR A 421 -9.85 -2.43 -0.32
N GLY A 422 -9.40 -1.32 -0.90
CA GLY A 422 -8.61 -0.30 -0.24
C GLY A 422 -8.41 0.94 -1.09
N LEU A 423 -7.72 1.94 -0.54
CA LEU A 423 -7.54 3.23 -1.19
C LEU A 423 -6.23 3.34 -2.00
N ARG A 424 -5.34 2.36 -1.87
CA ARG A 424 -4.02 2.38 -2.51
C ARG A 424 -4.09 1.59 -3.81
N PRO A 425 -4.10 2.25 -4.98
CA PRO A 425 -4.05 1.54 -6.24
C PRO A 425 -2.66 0.96 -6.52
N ILE A 426 -2.61 0.00 -7.43
CA ILE A 426 -1.40 -0.51 -8.05
C ILE A 426 -1.14 0.32 -9.31
N PRO A 427 -0.05 1.10 -9.38
CA PRO A 427 0.26 1.90 -10.56
C PRO A 427 0.70 1.01 -11.73
N PHE A 428 0.41 1.44 -12.95
CA PHE A 428 1.02 0.95 -14.19
C PHE A 428 1.20 2.11 -15.19
N ARG A 429 1.90 1.87 -16.29
CA ARG A 429 2.09 2.88 -17.32
C ARG A 429 0.78 3.14 -18.06
N GLY A 430 0.23 4.33 -17.86
CA GLY A 430 -1.08 4.72 -18.39
C GLY A 430 -2.24 4.44 -17.43
N GLY A 431 -2.00 4.31 -16.12
CA GLY A 431 -3.09 4.28 -15.17
C GLY A 431 -2.82 3.65 -13.82
N VAL A 432 -3.92 3.28 -13.18
CA VAL A 432 -3.96 2.66 -11.86
C VAL A 432 -4.94 1.49 -11.84
N ILE A 433 -4.61 0.44 -11.10
CA ILE A 433 -5.47 -0.71 -10.86
C ILE A 433 -5.96 -0.67 -9.40
N TYR A 434 -7.28 -0.70 -9.20
CA TYR A 434 -7.92 -0.87 -7.90
C TYR A 434 -8.51 -2.27 -7.78
N PRO A 435 -8.06 -3.09 -6.81
CA PRO A 435 -8.75 -4.34 -6.50
C PRO A 435 -10.13 -4.07 -5.89
N LEU A 436 -11.11 -4.91 -6.22
CA LEU A 436 -12.51 -4.73 -5.83
C LEU A 436 -13.05 -5.83 -4.91
N SER A 437 -13.86 -5.46 -3.92
CA SER A 437 -14.67 -6.37 -3.09
C SER A 437 -16.07 -6.64 -3.67
N SER A 438 -16.56 -5.78 -4.55
CA SER A 438 -17.80 -5.94 -5.32
C SER A 438 -17.63 -5.38 -6.75
N VAL A 439 -18.42 -5.88 -7.70
CA VAL A 439 -18.33 -5.47 -9.11
C VAL A 439 -19.46 -4.53 -9.51
N ASN A 440 -19.23 -3.73 -10.56
CA ASN A 440 -20.25 -2.96 -11.24
C ASN A 440 -20.77 -3.73 -12.47
N PRO A 441 -22.01 -4.26 -12.46
CA PRO A 441 -22.53 -5.02 -13.59
C PRO A 441 -22.58 -4.18 -14.88
N PRO A 442 -22.25 -4.74 -16.06
CA PRO A 442 -22.34 -4.02 -17.32
C PRO A 442 -23.82 -3.70 -17.62
N PRO A 443 -24.20 -2.42 -17.77
CA PRO A 443 -25.59 -2.09 -18.07
C PRO A 443 -25.92 -2.46 -19.52
N THR A 444 -27.12 -2.96 -19.77
CA THR A 444 -27.56 -3.38 -21.11
C THR A 444 -28.70 -2.54 -21.67
N LYS A 445 -29.35 -1.73 -20.82
CA LYS A 445 -30.55 -0.95 -21.14
C LYS A 445 -30.40 0.49 -20.68
N THR A 446 -31.16 1.40 -21.26
CA THR A 446 -31.37 2.76 -20.74
C THR A 446 -32.30 2.76 -19.53
N VAL A 447 -32.37 3.89 -18.82
CA VAL A 447 -33.36 4.15 -17.77
C VAL A 447 -34.77 3.95 -18.33
N MET A 448 -35.06 4.52 -19.51
CA MET A 448 -36.37 4.39 -20.15
C MET A 448 -36.73 2.95 -20.51
N GLU A 449 -35.79 2.18 -21.03
CA GLU A 449 -36.00 0.76 -21.36
C GLU A 449 -36.13 -0.11 -20.11
N THR A 450 -35.34 0.18 -19.07
CA THR A 450 -35.41 -0.50 -17.77
C THR A 450 -36.80 -0.33 -17.15
N ILE A 451 -37.36 0.88 -17.22
CA ILE A 451 -38.71 1.17 -16.72
C ILE A 451 -39.78 0.51 -17.60
N ARG A 452 -39.65 0.60 -18.93
CA ARG A 452 -40.58 -0.02 -19.89
C ARG A 452 -40.72 -1.52 -19.68
N ASP A 453 -39.59 -2.20 -19.50
CA ASP A 453 -39.54 -3.66 -19.46
C ASP A 453 -39.91 -4.23 -18.08
N ASN A 454 -40.08 -3.36 -17.06
CA ASN A 454 -40.50 -3.76 -15.73
C ASN A 454 -42.03 -3.67 -15.60
N PRO A 455 -42.75 -4.79 -15.45
CA PRO A 455 -44.21 -4.80 -15.38
C PRO A 455 -44.76 -4.02 -14.18
N GLU A 456 -43.99 -3.89 -13.09
CA GLU A 456 -44.38 -3.11 -11.89
C GLU A 456 -44.25 -1.59 -12.10
N LEU A 457 -43.72 -1.13 -13.24
CA LEU A 457 -43.48 0.28 -13.54
C LEU A 457 -44.26 0.77 -14.77
N SER A 458 -45.21 -0.01 -15.29
CA SER A 458 -45.97 0.33 -16.51
C SER A 458 -46.70 1.68 -16.41
N ASP A 459 -47.30 2.00 -15.26
CA ASP A 459 -48.01 3.26 -15.04
C ASP A 459 -47.02 4.44 -15.06
N THR A 460 -45.85 4.25 -14.46
CA THR A 460 -44.76 5.23 -14.48
C THR A 460 -44.27 5.46 -15.90
N TYR A 461 -44.05 4.39 -16.67
CA TYR A 461 -43.63 4.47 -18.07
C TYR A 461 -44.63 5.27 -18.92
N GLU A 462 -45.93 4.95 -18.84
CA GLU A 462 -46.97 5.64 -19.62
C GLU A 462 -47.02 7.14 -19.26
N LYS A 463 -46.98 7.47 -17.97
CA LYS A 463 -46.97 8.86 -17.51
C LYS A 463 -45.69 9.60 -17.96
N MET A 464 -44.53 8.95 -17.96
CA MET A 464 -43.28 9.53 -18.49
C MET A 464 -43.38 9.83 -19.99
N GLN A 465 -44.02 8.95 -20.76
CA GLN A 465 -44.30 9.17 -22.18
C GLN A 465 -45.24 10.38 -22.37
N ARG A 466 -46.34 10.45 -21.61
CA ARG A 466 -47.30 11.58 -21.64
C ARG A 466 -46.63 12.91 -21.28
N ALA A 467 -45.67 12.92 -20.37
CA ALA A 467 -44.91 14.11 -19.97
C ALA A 467 -43.81 14.51 -20.99
N GLY A 468 -43.49 13.63 -21.94
CA GLY A 468 -42.33 13.77 -22.83
C GLY A 468 -41.00 13.73 -22.07
N PHE A 469 -40.93 12.99 -20.95
CA PHE A 469 -39.80 13.07 -20.01
C PHE A 469 -38.52 12.40 -20.52
N GLY A 470 -38.62 11.50 -21.51
CA GLY A 470 -37.46 10.82 -22.10
C GLY A 470 -36.40 11.78 -22.67
N SER A 471 -36.81 12.91 -23.26
CA SER A 471 -35.86 13.92 -23.76
C SER A 471 -35.11 14.66 -22.65
N ILE A 472 -35.77 14.84 -21.49
CA ILE A 472 -35.18 15.47 -20.31
C ILE A 472 -34.19 14.53 -19.65
N LEU A 473 -34.52 13.24 -19.52
CA LEU A 473 -33.57 12.23 -19.07
C LEU A 473 -32.33 12.23 -19.96
N ASN A 474 -32.50 12.06 -21.27
CA ASN A 474 -31.38 12.01 -22.20
C ASN A 474 -30.46 13.25 -22.15
N ARG A 475 -31.00 14.44 -21.87
CA ARG A 475 -30.22 15.68 -21.73
C ARG A 475 -29.40 15.74 -20.43
N ASN A 476 -29.87 15.10 -19.37
CA ASN A 476 -29.23 15.13 -18.04
C ASN A 476 -28.41 13.85 -17.74
N SER A 477 -28.63 12.79 -18.50
CA SER A 477 -27.82 11.58 -18.49
C SER A 477 -26.34 11.88 -18.78
N PRO A 478 -25.41 11.03 -18.32
CA PRO A 478 -25.64 9.78 -17.59
C PRO A 478 -25.54 9.90 -16.06
N ASN A 479 -25.24 11.08 -15.53
CA ASN A 479 -25.07 11.27 -14.08
C ASN A 479 -26.39 11.55 -13.36
N ILE A 480 -27.32 10.59 -13.39
CA ILE A 480 -28.63 10.75 -12.77
C ILE A 480 -29.08 9.48 -12.03
N VAL A 481 -29.93 9.68 -11.02
CA VAL A 481 -30.81 8.64 -10.47
C VAL A 481 -32.25 9.09 -10.63
N PHE A 482 -33.10 8.18 -11.13
CA PHE A 482 -34.55 8.36 -11.22
C PHE A 482 -35.25 7.46 -10.20
N PHE A 483 -36.01 8.07 -9.29
CA PHE A 483 -36.89 7.36 -8.37
C PHE A 483 -38.18 6.97 -9.10
N ALA A 484 -38.31 5.69 -9.46
CA ALA A 484 -39.42 5.19 -10.28
C ALA A 484 -40.54 4.60 -9.41
N PRO A 485 -41.72 5.23 -9.32
CA PRO A 485 -42.81 4.70 -8.51
C PRO A 485 -43.37 3.39 -9.07
N GLN A 486 -43.75 2.45 -8.20
CA GLN A 486 -44.44 1.24 -8.62
C GLN A 486 -45.92 1.50 -8.93
N ASN A 487 -46.52 0.65 -9.77
CA ASN A 487 -47.93 0.71 -10.16
C ASN A 487 -48.88 0.78 -8.96
N HIS A 488 -48.60 0.01 -7.90
CA HIS A 488 -49.43 0.00 -6.70
C HIS A 488 -49.43 1.38 -6.00
N GLY A 489 -48.31 2.11 -6.04
CA GLY A 489 -48.18 3.44 -5.47
C GLY A 489 -49.02 4.51 -6.15
N TRP A 490 -49.34 4.33 -7.43
CA TRP A 490 -50.20 5.26 -8.16
C TRP A 490 -51.69 5.11 -7.79
N LYS A 491 -52.13 3.96 -7.26
CA LYS A 491 -53.55 3.68 -7.01
C LYS A 491 -54.21 4.65 -6.03
N THR A 492 -53.46 5.20 -5.08
CA THR A 492 -53.98 6.08 -4.02
C THR A 492 -53.58 7.55 -4.20
N ARG A 493 -53.14 7.93 -5.41
CA ARG A 493 -52.54 9.22 -5.71
C ARG A 493 -53.39 10.00 -6.70
N ASP A 494 -54.66 10.21 -6.36
CA ASP A 494 -55.67 10.83 -7.24
C ASP A 494 -55.23 12.20 -7.76
N LYS A 495 -54.60 13.01 -6.92
CA LYS A 495 -54.08 14.33 -7.29
C LYS A 495 -53.00 14.21 -8.38
N GLU A 496 -51.99 13.38 -8.15
CA GLU A 496 -50.91 13.16 -9.10
C GLU A 496 -51.38 12.44 -10.37
N ASN A 497 -52.41 11.59 -10.27
CA ASN A 497 -53.04 10.94 -11.42
C ASN A 497 -53.79 11.93 -12.31
N ALA A 498 -54.35 13.00 -11.75
CA ALA A 498 -55.05 14.05 -12.48
C ALA A 498 -54.10 15.04 -13.19
N TYR A 499 -52.78 14.96 -12.96
CA TYR A 499 -51.81 15.89 -13.53
C TYR A 499 -51.78 15.86 -15.06
N GLY A 500 -51.76 17.06 -15.65
CA GLY A 500 -51.48 17.27 -17.06
C GLY A 500 -49.99 17.05 -17.40
N PRO A 501 -49.61 17.00 -18.70
CA PRO A 501 -48.23 16.74 -19.13
C PRO A 501 -47.16 17.63 -18.48
N GLY A 502 -47.45 18.93 -18.28
CA GLY A 502 -46.51 19.86 -17.65
C GLY A 502 -46.32 19.63 -16.15
N GLN A 503 -47.37 19.22 -15.44
CA GLN A 503 -47.29 18.89 -14.01
C GLN A 503 -46.58 17.56 -13.80
N LEU A 504 -46.88 16.54 -14.62
CA LEU A 504 -46.15 15.27 -14.62
C LEU A 504 -44.66 15.47 -14.91
N ARG A 505 -44.30 16.38 -15.82
CA ARG A 505 -42.90 16.73 -16.08
C ARG A 505 -42.21 17.25 -14.82
N LYS A 506 -42.78 18.26 -14.15
CA LYS A 506 -42.21 18.80 -12.90
C LYS A 506 -42.11 17.74 -11.80
N LEU A 507 -43.12 16.86 -11.71
CA LEU A 507 -43.11 15.73 -10.79
C LEU A 507 -41.91 14.82 -11.07
N PHE A 508 -41.68 14.43 -12.32
CA PHE A 508 -40.54 13.56 -12.66
C PHE A 508 -39.18 14.27 -12.56
N GLU A 509 -39.11 15.58 -12.81
CA GLU A 509 -37.91 16.39 -12.51
C GLU A 509 -37.58 16.35 -11.00
N MET A 510 -38.60 16.35 -10.13
CA MET A 510 -38.44 16.20 -8.68
C MET A 510 -37.98 14.77 -8.29
N HIS A 511 -38.41 13.75 -9.04
CA HIS A 511 -37.97 12.36 -8.85
C HIS A 511 -36.58 12.07 -9.42
N THR A 512 -35.92 13.06 -10.04
CA THR A 512 -34.61 12.87 -10.67
C THR A 512 -33.56 13.71 -9.96
N LEU A 513 -32.49 13.07 -9.50
CA LEU A 513 -31.33 13.76 -8.93
C LEU A 513 -30.18 13.75 -9.95
N PRO A 514 -29.40 14.85 -10.09
CA PRO A 514 -28.26 14.95 -11.00
C PRO A 514 -26.99 14.26 -10.46
N HIS A 515 -27.16 13.09 -9.84
CA HIS A 515 -26.06 12.24 -9.34
C HIS A 515 -26.43 10.76 -9.49
N GLN A 516 -25.46 9.90 -9.82
CA GLN A 516 -25.61 8.43 -9.73
C GLN A 516 -25.59 7.97 -8.27
N LEU A 517 -26.69 8.16 -7.55
CA LEU A 517 -26.85 7.59 -6.20
C LEU A 517 -27.32 6.15 -6.28
N ILE A 518 -26.63 5.28 -5.56
CA ILE A 518 -26.88 3.85 -5.52
C ILE A 518 -27.08 3.48 -4.06
N THR A 519 -28.33 3.35 -3.66
CA THR A 519 -28.76 2.99 -2.32
C THR A 519 -28.99 1.47 -2.27
N GLY A 520 -27.95 0.70 -1.96
CA GLY A 520 -27.97 -0.77 -1.99
C GLY A 520 -26.86 -1.39 -1.17
N LYS A 521 -26.84 -2.70 -0.98
CA LYS A 521 -25.81 -3.36 -0.13
C LYS A 521 -24.38 -3.00 -0.54
N ASP A 522 -24.12 -2.98 -1.85
CA ASP A 522 -22.83 -2.61 -2.45
C ASP A 522 -22.90 -1.18 -3.07
N GLY A 523 -23.80 -0.34 -2.54
CA GLY A 523 -24.07 1.01 -3.01
C GLY A 523 -23.12 2.07 -2.42
N ASN A 524 -23.21 3.29 -2.95
CA ASN A 524 -22.39 4.43 -2.55
C ASN A 524 -23.08 5.34 -1.51
N VAL A 525 -24.17 4.88 -0.93
CA VAL A 525 -24.87 5.54 0.18
C VAL A 525 -24.91 4.57 1.35
N ASP A 526 -24.06 4.77 2.36
CA ASP A 526 -24.00 3.90 3.54
C ASP A 526 -25.30 3.92 4.36
N SER A 527 -25.51 2.89 5.18
CA SER A 527 -26.52 2.93 6.24
C SER A 527 -26.26 4.08 7.20
N GLU A 528 -27.33 4.57 7.83
CA GLU A 528 -27.28 5.70 8.79
C GLU A 528 -26.82 7.03 8.18
N THR A 529 -27.04 7.21 6.87
CA THR A 529 -26.70 8.47 6.17
C THR A 529 -27.95 9.27 5.80
N VAL A 530 -27.79 10.59 5.76
CA VAL A 530 -28.77 11.53 5.24
C VAL A 530 -28.08 12.41 4.21
N GLN A 531 -28.52 12.31 2.95
CA GLN A 531 -28.03 13.13 1.85
C GLN A 531 -29.11 14.15 1.48
N ASN A 532 -28.72 15.42 1.31
CA ASN A 532 -29.61 16.47 0.82
C ASN A 532 -29.11 16.92 -0.54
N ILE A 533 -29.89 16.67 -1.59
CA ILE A 533 -29.47 16.85 -2.97
C ILE A 533 -30.57 17.59 -3.73
N LYS A 534 -30.18 18.60 -4.51
CA LYS A 534 -31.10 19.35 -5.35
C LYS A 534 -31.51 18.50 -6.56
N SER A 535 -32.80 18.22 -6.69
CA SER A 535 -33.38 17.53 -7.85
C SER A 535 -33.39 18.41 -9.10
N LEU A 536 -33.72 17.82 -10.26
CA LEU A 536 -33.85 18.57 -11.51
C LEU A 536 -34.97 19.62 -11.46
N SER A 537 -35.96 19.50 -10.57
CA SER A 537 -36.99 20.53 -10.35
C SER A 537 -36.49 21.71 -9.51
N GLY A 538 -35.29 21.61 -8.93
CA GLY A 538 -34.73 22.57 -7.99
C GLY A 538 -35.10 22.33 -6.52
N THR A 539 -35.98 21.36 -6.23
CA THR A 539 -36.33 20.99 -4.85
C THR A 539 -35.21 20.20 -4.20
N ASP A 540 -34.89 20.52 -2.94
CA ASP A 540 -33.93 19.79 -2.13
C ASP A 540 -34.54 18.49 -1.61
N ILE A 541 -34.13 17.37 -2.20
CA ILE A 541 -34.56 16.03 -1.85
C ILE A 541 -33.64 15.45 -0.80
N LYS A 542 -34.24 14.88 0.24
CA LYS A 542 -33.59 14.19 1.33
C LYS A 542 -33.66 12.69 1.07
N VAL A 543 -32.49 12.06 0.88
CA VAL A 543 -32.33 10.61 0.78
C VAL A 543 -31.76 10.12 2.10
N LYS A 544 -32.59 9.42 2.88
CA LYS A 544 -32.25 8.92 4.22
C LYS A 544 -32.15 7.40 4.19
N ARG A 545 -30.98 6.86 4.49
CA ARG A 545 -30.80 5.42 4.66
C ARG A 545 -30.68 5.06 6.13
N ASN A 546 -31.56 4.21 6.64
CA ASN A 546 -31.56 3.81 8.05
C ASN A 546 -30.55 2.67 8.32
N LEU A 547 -30.45 2.26 9.59
CA LEU A 547 -29.56 1.17 10.02
C LEU A 547 -29.93 -0.17 9.38
N ASP A 548 -31.24 -0.41 9.17
CA ASP A 548 -31.73 -1.65 8.55
C ASP A 548 -31.50 -1.70 7.02
N GLY A 549 -30.92 -0.64 6.44
CA GLY A 549 -30.64 -0.52 5.02
C GLY A 549 -31.78 0.04 4.18
N ASN A 550 -32.96 0.27 4.76
CA ASN A 550 -34.10 0.92 4.11
C ASN A 550 -33.78 2.37 3.75
N THR A 551 -34.15 2.76 2.54
CA THR A 551 -33.90 4.11 2.02
C THR A 551 -35.21 4.84 1.82
N PHE A 552 -35.36 5.99 2.45
CA PHE A 552 -36.53 6.86 2.34
C PHE A 552 -36.17 8.13 1.57
N ILE A 553 -37.05 8.54 0.68
CA ILE A 553 -36.91 9.70 -0.19
C ILE A 553 -38.03 10.68 0.12
N GLY A 554 -37.67 11.90 0.51
CA GLY A 554 -38.62 12.96 0.82
C GLY A 554 -37.97 14.33 0.73
N TYR A 555 -38.53 15.31 1.41
CA TYR A 555 -37.95 16.65 1.53
C TYR A 555 -38.44 17.32 2.83
N ASP A 556 -37.78 18.40 3.22
CA ASP A 556 -38.12 19.11 4.46
C ASP A 556 -39.50 19.76 4.38
N GLY A 557 -40.33 19.51 5.39
CA GLY A 557 -41.72 19.96 5.45
C GLY A 557 -42.75 18.97 4.87
N LEU A 558 -42.31 17.86 4.26
CA LEU A 558 -43.21 16.75 3.94
C LEU A 558 -43.38 15.84 5.16
N ASP A 559 -44.62 15.50 5.51
CA ASP A 559 -44.92 14.51 6.54
C ASP A 559 -44.14 13.21 6.24
N PRO A 560 -43.34 12.69 7.20
CA PRO A 560 -42.58 11.46 7.05
C PRO A 560 -43.38 10.25 6.54
N ASN A 561 -44.68 10.18 6.84
CA ASN A 561 -45.56 9.10 6.38
C ASN A 561 -45.79 9.14 4.85
N HIS A 562 -45.46 10.25 4.20
CA HIS A 562 -45.53 10.41 2.74
C HIS A 562 -44.17 10.28 2.06
N TRP A 563 -43.09 9.97 2.78
CA TRP A 563 -41.79 9.72 2.17
C TRP A 563 -41.82 8.39 1.45
N ALA A 564 -41.30 8.36 0.22
CA ALA A 564 -41.26 7.15 -0.58
C ALA A 564 -40.16 6.22 -0.07
N LEU A 565 -40.45 4.94 0.05
CA LEU A 565 -39.49 3.89 0.38
C LEU A 565 -38.89 3.32 -0.92
N ALA A 566 -37.56 3.26 -1.00
CA ALA A 566 -36.89 2.52 -2.06
C ALA A 566 -37.11 1.02 -1.90
N VAL A 567 -37.55 0.36 -2.96
CA VAL A 567 -37.88 -1.06 -2.98
C VAL A 567 -36.85 -1.82 -3.79
N GLY A 568 -36.16 -2.75 -3.15
CA GLY A 568 -35.13 -3.59 -3.77
C GLY A 568 -33.84 -2.83 -4.07
N GLU A 569 -32.98 -3.46 -4.87
CA GLU A 569 -31.68 -2.91 -5.27
C GLU A 569 -31.81 -1.96 -6.48
N PRO A 570 -31.12 -0.80 -6.50
CA PRO A 570 -31.12 0.10 -7.64
C PRO A 570 -30.58 -0.60 -8.90
N ILE A 571 -31.15 -0.28 -10.05
CA ILE A 571 -30.78 -0.86 -11.33
C ILE A 571 -29.86 0.12 -12.06
N VAL A 572 -28.63 -0.31 -12.35
CA VAL A 572 -27.67 0.49 -13.13
C VAL A 572 -28.05 0.37 -14.61
N ALA A 573 -28.39 1.51 -15.22
CA ALA A 573 -28.64 1.64 -16.64
C ALA A 573 -27.46 2.32 -17.34
N SER A 574 -27.44 2.24 -18.66
CA SER A 574 -26.37 2.78 -19.50
C SER A 574 -26.29 4.31 -19.50
N ASP A 575 -27.36 4.98 -19.09
CA ASP A 575 -27.57 6.43 -19.09
C ASP A 575 -28.08 6.96 -17.73
N GLY A 576 -27.96 6.18 -16.65
CA GLY A 576 -28.37 6.59 -15.30
C GLY A 576 -28.63 5.42 -14.36
N VAL A 577 -29.28 5.69 -13.24
CA VAL A 577 -29.70 4.70 -12.24
C VAL A 577 -31.21 4.76 -12.07
N VAL A 578 -31.87 3.60 -11.97
CA VAL A 578 -33.29 3.49 -11.60
C VAL A 578 -33.38 2.97 -10.18
N SER A 579 -33.94 3.77 -9.27
CA SER A 579 -34.29 3.32 -7.93
C SER A 579 -35.79 3.18 -7.86
N VAL A 580 -36.30 1.95 -7.74
CA VAL A 580 -37.74 1.73 -7.63
C VAL A 580 -38.22 2.22 -6.26
N VAL A 581 -39.36 2.92 -6.22
CA VAL A 581 -39.97 3.40 -4.97
C VAL A 581 -41.43 2.96 -4.86
N ASP A 582 -41.92 2.80 -3.64
CA ASP A 582 -43.29 2.35 -3.36
C ASP A 582 -44.37 3.29 -3.92
N TRP A 583 -44.21 4.62 -3.81
CA TRP A 583 -45.16 5.60 -4.32
C TRP A 583 -44.51 6.89 -4.85
N PRO A 584 -45.23 7.67 -5.70
CA PRO A 584 -44.73 8.96 -6.15
C PRO A 584 -44.55 9.94 -4.99
N LEU A 585 -43.48 10.73 -5.06
CA LEU A 585 -43.24 11.87 -4.18
C LEU A 585 -44.37 12.90 -4.31
N VAL A 586 -44.77 13.50 -3.20
CA VAL A 586 -45.77 14.57 -3.18
C VAL A 586 -45.13 15.85 -3.68
N CYS A 587 -45.57 16.37 -4.83
CA CYS A 587 -44.98 17.59 -5.37
C CYS A 587 -45.57 18.84 -4.71
N ASN A 588 -44.70 19.69 -4.15
CA ASN A 588 -45.09 20.96 -3.53
C ASN A 588 -45.41 22.07 -4.56
N ASN A 589 -44.84 21.98 -5.77
CA ASN A 589 -44.91 23.02 -6.81
C ASN A 589 -45.40 22.49 -8.18
N CYS A 590 -46.20 21.43 -8.16
CA CYS A 590 -46.96 20.87 -9.27
C CYS A 590 -48.47 21.09 -9.01
#